data_AF-A0A6I7FGX4-F1
#
_entry.id   AF-A0A6I7FGX4-F1
#
_cell.length_a   1.000
_cell.length_b   1.000
_cell.length_c   1.000
_cell.angle_alpha   90.00
_cell.angle_beta   90.00
_cell.angle_gamma   90.00
#
_symmetry.space_group_name_H-M   'P 1'
#
loop_
_entity.id
_entity.type
_entity.pdbx_description
1 polymer ?
#
loop_
_entity_poly.entity_id
_entity_poly.type
_entity_poly.pdbx_seq_one_letter_code
_entity_poly.pdbx_strand_id
1 'polypeptide(L)'
;MSGKRSWRWINVLIFLAIFIGFAGYSFNHVSSNEEAPPPKPKKDPDYSDIEIGSFVSDSEQERYAIHYPIFHIKAIDDKLKGYVKDELSRFKKDSASARSRNEDGPFELNIKYKIVYYTKQTAAIVLNEYIEIGGAPGKTTIKTFNADLKQKKCLALHDLFIDDAEFLNRISGIVYQQLKNDHPAADDALLKKGTSPLEQNFSRFALLENDIEFYFGKEQTGVEQSVKIKKEWLKDILKDQYREGKKNRVDNKQKQEAIPLPKEAKVNPDEKVIALTFDDGPNPSSTNKVLDALKKYEGHATFFVLGSRAQVYPETITRMMREGNEVGNHSWDHPLLTRLTNDKAYKEIDDTQQVIENISGHTPTRLRPPYGGVNDSVRGLTGLSITLWDVDPEDWKVKNKQKIVNRVMSQAGDGKIILMHDIYQTSADAAEEIIRRLKRQGYQLVTVSQLEKVKKQREQ
;
A
#
# COMPACT_ATOMS: atom_id res chain seq x y z
N MET A 1 -75.75 43.29 7.15
CA MET A 1 -77.09 42.78 6.77
C MET A 1 -76.92 41.63 5.80
N SER A 2 -77.72 40.57 5.99
CA SER A 2 -78.21 39.56 5.03
C SER A 2 -77.34 39.23 3.80
N GLY A 3 -76.99 37.99 3.46
CA GLY A 3 -77.60 36.72 3.82
C GLY A 3 -77.77 35.83 2.59
N LYS A 4 -77.35 34.58 2.74
CA LYS A 4 -77.98 33.33 2.28
C LYS A 4 -78.02 32.93 0.79
N ARG A 5 -77.53 31.69 0.59
CA ARG A 5 -78.11 30.52 -0.16
C ARG A 5 -78.08 30.62 -1.71
N SER A 6 -77.90 29.56 -2.50
CA SER A 6 -77.92 28.10 -2.28
C SER A 6 -77.17 27.34 -3.38
N TRP A 7 -76.50 26.25 -2.99
CA TRP A 7 -76.51 24.89 -3.55
C TRP A 7 -77.04 24.67 -5.01
N ARG A 8 -76.25 24.01 -5.87
CA ARG A 8 -76.37 22.56 -6.19
C ARG A 8 -75.40 22.09 -7.31
N TRP A 9 -75.04 20.80 -7.16
CA TRP A 9 -74.61 19.79 -8.14
C TRP A 9 -73.11 19.44 -8.31
N ILE A 10 -72.95 18.12 -8.29
CA ILE A 10 -71.79 17.23 -8.27
C ILE A 10 -71.11 17.20 -9.64
N ASN A 11 -69.77 17.14 -9.67
CA ASN A 11 -69.03 16.11 -10.39
C ASN A 11 -67.57 16.07 -9.91
N VAL A 12 -67.17 14.87 -9.48
CA VAL A 12 -65.81 14.47 -9.15
C VAL A 12 -65.03 14.34 -10.45
N LEU A 13 -63.81 14.90 -10.51
CA LEU A 13 -62.66 14.29 -11.19
C LEU A 13 -61.38 14.99 -10.73
N ILE A 14 -60.50 14.18 -10.14
CA ILE A 14 -59.16 14.52 -9.66
C ILE A 14 -58.22 14.59 -10.89
N PHE A 15 -57.38 15.62 -11.00
CA PHE A 15 -55.92 15.47 -11.10
C PHE A 15 -55.18 16.81 -11.01
N LEU A 16 -54.06 16.76 -10.30
CA LEU A 16 -53.09 17.80 -9.96
C LEU A 16 -52.58 18.64 -11.14
N ALA A 17 -52.43 19.95 -10.90
CA ALA A 17 -51.25 20.71 -11.27
C ALA A 17 -51.13 21.96 -10.38
N ILE A 18 -50.07 22.04 -9.57
CA ILE A 18 -49.62 23.31 -8.97
C ILE A 18 -48.19 23.53 -9.40
N PHE A 19 -48.01 24.55 -10.25
CA PHE A 19 -46.80 25.33 -10.36
C PHE A 19 -46.98 26.57 -9.48
N ILE A 20 -45.92 26.98 -8.78
CA ILE A 20 -45.38 28.36 -8.71
C ILE A 20 -44.27 28.40 -7.63
N GLY A 21 -43.07 28.84 -8.04
CA GLY A 21 -41.95 29.20 -7.16
C GLY A 21 -42.24 30.50 -6.39
N PHE A 22 -41.44 30.96 -5.45
CA PHE A 22 -39.98 31.11 -5.47
C PHE A 22 -39.50 31.51 -4.05
N ALA A 23 -38.17 31.47 -3.88
CA ALA A 23 -37.35 32.13 -2.85
C ALA A 23 -36.93 31.28 -1.62
N GLY A 24 -35.76 30.64 -1.78
CA GLY A 24 -34.59 30.97 -0.93
C GLY A 24 -34.45 30.23 0.40
N TYR A 25 -33.84 29.04 0.37
CA TYR A 25 -32.93 28.62 1.42
C TYR A 25 -31.87 27.69 0.82
N SER A 26 -30.62 28.15 0.80
CA SER A 26 -29.46 27.39 0.36
C SER A 26 -29.23 26.21 1.30
N PHE A 27 -29.51 24.99 0.85
CA PHE A 27 -29.02 23.79 1.50
C PHE A 27 -27.73 23.36 0.81
N ASN A 28 -26.61 23.48 1.52
CA ASN A 28 -25.36 22.83 1.19
C ASN A 28 -25.64 21.32 0.99
N HIS A 29 -25.44 20.82 -0.22
CA HIS A 29 -25.25 19.40 -0.44
C HIS A 29 -23.91 19.01 0.18
N VAL A 30 -23.95 18.52 1.42
CA VAL A 30 -22.90 17.66 1.95
C VAL A 30 -22.98 16.38 1.14
N SER A 31 -22.04 16.17 0.21
CA SER A 31 -21.91 14.89 -0.48
C SER A 31 -21.62 13.82 0.56
N SER A 32 -22.52 12.85 0.69
CA SER A 32 -22.24 11.62 1.42
C SER A 32 -21.02 10.95 0.79
N ASN A 33 -19.91 10.90 1.52
CA ASN A 33 -18.78 10.03 1.25
C ASN A 33 -19.24 8.58 1.45
N GLU A 34 -19.94 8.01 0.46
CA GLU A 34 -20.07 6.55 0.39
C GLU A 34 -18.71 5.98 -0.02
N GLU A 35 -18.07 5.27 0.91
CA GLU A 35 -16.86 4.51 0.64
C GLU A 35 -17.13 3.53 -0.51
N ALA A 36 -16.24 3.50 -1.49
CA ALA A 36 -16.29 2.46 -2.51
C ALA A 36 -16.27 1.08 -1.82
N PRO A 37 -17.08 0.11 -2.27
CA PRO A 37 -17.07 -1.22 -1.69
C PRO A 37 -15.64 -1.78 -1.72
N PRO A 38 -15.21 -2.52 -0.67
CA PRO A 38 -13.87 -3.09 -0.65
C PRO A 38 -13.66 -3.93 -1.92
N PRO A 39 -12.49 -3.83 -2.57
CA PRO A 39 -12.24 -4.60 -3.78
C PRO A 39 -12.48 -6.08 -3.48
N LYS A 40 -13.02 -6.81 -4.47
CA LYS A 40 -13.18 -8.26 -4.35
C LYS A 40 -11.82 -8.87 -3.96
N PRO A 41 -11.80 -9.87 -3.05
CA PRO A 41 -10.57 -10.55 -2.69
C PRO A 41 -9.84 -11.04 -3.95
N LYS A 42 -8.52 -10.91 -3.94
CA LYS A 42 -7.64 -11.33 -5.05
C LYS A 42 -6.73 -12.43 -4.59
N LYS A 43 -6.19 -13.23 -5.50
CA LYS A 43 -5.21 -14.25 -5.12
C LYS A 43 -3.93 -13.61 -4.62
N ASP A 44 -3.35 -14.22 -3.59
CA ASP A 44 -2.00 -13.91 -3.14
C ASP A 44 -0.98 -14.32 -4.22
N PRO A 45 0.00 -13.46 -4.55
CA PRO A 45 0.98 -13.75 -5.60
C PRO A 45 1.89 -14.94 -5.25
N ASP A 46 2.19 -15.15 -3.97
CA ASP A 46 3.06 -16.22 -3.50
C ASP A 46 2.28 -17.51 -3.20
N TYR A 47 0.96 -17.44 -2.99
CA TYR A 47 0.13 -18.56 -2.53
C TYR A 47 -1.23 -18.62 -3.23
N SER A 48 -1.35 -19.50 -4.23
CA SER A 48 -2.55 -19.60 -5.10
C SER A 48 -3.86 -19.99 -4.39
N ASP A 49 -3.76 -20.55 -3.19
CA ASP A 49 -4.83 -20.98 -2.29
C ASP A 49 -5.16 -19.97 -1.19
N ILE A 50 -4.50 -18.80 -1.21
CA ILE A 50 -4.75 -17.68 -0.31
C ILE A 50 -5.30 -16.50 -1.11
N GLU A 51 -6.26 -15.79 -0.52
CA GLU A 51 -6.75 -14.53 -1.05
C GLU A 51 -6.28 -13.34 -0.20
N ILE A 52 -6.30 -12.13 -0.77
CA ILE A 52 -5.96 -10.88 -0.14
C ILE A 52 -7.24 -10.11 0.15
N GLY A 53 -7.54 -9.92 1.43
CA GLY A 53 -8.52 -8.93 1.87
C GLY A 53 -7.88 -7.55 1.93
N SER A 54 -8.59 -6.51 1.49
CA SER A 54 -8.06 -5.14 1.45
C SER A 54 -9.06 -4.07 1.90
N PHE A 55 -8.55 -3.03 2.57
CA PHE A 55 -9.21 -1.74 2.77
C PHE A 55 -8.28 -0.65 2.25
N VAL A 56 -8.75 0.15 1.28
CA VAL A 56 -7.93 1.18 0.64
C VAL A 56 -8.73 2.48 0.53
N SER A 57 -8.10 3.60 0.90
CA SER A 57 -8.62 4.95 0.72
C SER A 57 -7.50 5.91 0.34
N ASP A 58 -7.79 6.75 -0.66
CA ASP A 58 -6.89 7.79 -1.17
C ASP A 58 -7.45 9.20 -0.89
N SER A 59 -8.31 9.31 0.11
CA SER A 59 -8.93 10.59 0.44
C SER A 59 -7.88 11.59 0.92
N GLU A 60 -8.12 12.89 0.69
CA GLU A 60 -7.27 13.97 1.21
C GLU A 60 -7.24 14.00 2.74
N GLN A 61 -8.30 13.50 3.38
CA GLN A 61 -8.45 13.57 4.82
C GLN A 61 -7.78 12.39 5.52
N GLU A 62 -7.83 11.22 4.91
CA GLU A 62 -7.40 9.93 5.47
C GLU A 62 -6.95 9.01 4.33
N ARG A 63 -5.65 8.68 4.32
CA ARG A 63 -5.05 7.70 3.42
C ARG A 63 -4.84 6.40 4.17
N TYR A 64 -5.25 5.28 3.59
CA TYR A 64 -4.91 3.98 4.17
C TYR A 64 -4.81 2.89 3.11
N ALA A 65 -3.83 2.00 3.26
CA ALA A 65 -3.69 0.78 2.48
C ALA A 65 -3.46 -0.40 3.43
N ILE A 66 -4.50 -1.21 3.63
CA ILE A 66 -4.51 -2.28 4.62
C ILE A 66 -4.78 -3.60 3.91
N HIS A 67 -3.87 -4.55 4.07
CA HIS A 67 -3.92 -5.87 3.45
C HIS A 67 -3.80 -6.98 4.50
N TYR A 68 -4.55 -8.06 4.31
CA TYR A 68 -4.48 -9.26 5.16
C TYR A 68 -4.78 -10.53 4.35
N PRO A 69 -4.16 -11.66 4.71
CA PRO A 69 -4.41 -12.92 4.02
C PRO A 69 -5.75 -13.54 4.46
N ILE A 70 -6.39 -14.24 3.53
CA ILE A 70 -7.63 -15.00 3.70
C ILE A 70 -7.29 -16.46 3.40
N PHE A 71 -7.35 -17.29 4.44
CA PHE A 71 -7.02 -18.72 4.40
C PHE A 71 -8.23 -19.61 4.11
N HIS A 72 -9.43 -19.02 3.95
CA HIS A 72 -10.70 -19.74 3.83
C HIS A 72 -11.02 -20.59 5.07
N ILE A 73 -10.54 -20.15 6.23
CA ILE A 73 -10.81 -20.75 7.54
C ILE A 73 -11.39 -19.66 8.43
N LYS A 74 -12.72 -19.70 8.58
CA LYS A 74 -13.50 -18.64 9.26
C LYS A 74 -12.89 -18.12 10.56
N ALA A 75 -12.45 -19.00 11.46
CA ALA A 75 -11.89 -18.58 12.75
C ALA A 75 -10.56 -17.80 12.63
N ILE A 76 -9.76 -18.10 11.60
CA ILE A 76 -8.50 -17.40 11.31
C ILE A 76 -8.80 -16.09 10.58
N ASP A 77 -9.64 -16.15 9.55
CA ASP A 77 -10.00 -15.01 8.71
C ASP A 77 -10.74 -13.93 9.51
N ASP A 78 -11.67 -14.31 10.39
CA ASP A 78 -12.37 -13.37 11.26
C ASP A 78 -11.42 -12.68 12.23
N LYS A 79 -10.40 -13.38 12.73
CA LYS A 79 -9.42 -12.83 13.67
C LYS A 79 -8.46 -11.84 12.99
N LEU A 80 -7.98 -12.16 11.78
CA LEU A 80 -7.19 -11.25 10.96
C LEU A 80 -8.01 -10.02 10.54
N LYS A 81 -9.20 -10.24 9.99
CA LYS A 81 -10.10 -9.17 9.54
C LYS A 81 -10.56 -8.28 10.69
N GLY A 82 -10.85 -8.86 11.86
CA GLY A 82 -11.22 -8.12 13.06
C GLY A 82 -10.11 -7.18 13.50
N TYR A 83 -8.88 -7.68 13.61
CA TYR A 83 -7.72 -6.86 13.97
C TYR A 83 -7.54 -5.66 13.03
N VAL A 84 -7.50 -5.88 11.72
CA VAL A 84 -7.28 -4.78 10.77
C VAL A 84 -8.44 -3.77 10.75
N LYS A 85 -9.68 -4.22 11.00
CA LYS A 85 -10.84 -3.33 11.14
C LYS A 85 -10.76 -2.49 12.42
N ASP A 86 -10.29 -3.07 13.51
CA ASP A 86 -10.11 -2.37 14.77
C ASP A 86 -9.01 -1.30 14.64
N GLU A 87 -7.89 -1.60 13.97
CA GLU A 87 -6.85 -0.59 13.69
C GLU A 87 -7.36 0.52 12.78
N LEU A 88 -8.06 0.18 11.70
CA LEU A 88 -8.68 1.19 10.84
C LEU A 88 -9.64 2.10 11.62
N SER A 89 -10.44 1.51 12.51
CA SER A 89 -11.40 2.25 13.34
C SER A 89 -10.68 3.18 14.33
N ARG A 90 -9.59 2.71 14.95
CA ARG A 90 -8.73 3.53 15.82
C ARG A 90 -8.11 4.68 15.05
N PHE A 91 -7.48 4.40 13.91
CA PHE A 91 -6.87 5.42 13.06
C PHE A 91 -7.86 6.50 12.64
N LYS A 92 -9.07 6.13 12.18
CA LYS A 92 -10.12 7.10 11.83
C LYS A 92 -10.52 7.98 13.02
N LYS A 93 -10.67 7.38 14.21
CA LYS A 93 -11.01 8.11 15.44
C LYS A 93 -9.89 9.09 15.83
N ASP A 94 -8.65 8.64 15.79
CA ASP A 94 -7.49 9.44 16.19
C ASP A 94 -7.23 10.56 15.17
N SER A 95 -7.40 10.28 13.88
CA SER A 95 -7.33 11.26 12.79
C SER A 95 -8.42 12.33 12.91
N ALA A 96 -9.68 11.93 13.17
CA ALA A 96 -10.76 12.89 13.44
C ALA A 96 -10.47 13.76 14.67
N SER A 97 -9.89 13.17 15.73
CA SER A 97 -9.53 13.90 16.95
C SER A 97 -8.40 14.90 16.70
N ALA A 98 -7.37 14.54 15.94
CA ALA A 98 -6.29 15.43 15.54
C ALA A 98 -6.80 16.59 14.66
N ARG A 99 -7.66 16.31 13.68
CA ARG A 99 -8.30 17.35 12.86
C ARG A 99 -9.12 18.33 13.69
N SER A 100 -9.82 17.87 14.72
CA SER A 100 -10.58 18.77 15.63
C SER A 100 -9.69 19.74 16.42
N ARG A 101 -8.38 19.44 16.54
CA ARG A 101 -7.38 20.30 17.15
C ARG A 101 -6.64 21.18 16.14
N ASN A 102 -7.08 21.21 14.87
CA ASN A 102 -6.40 21.89 13.75
C ASN A 102 -4.96 21.41 13.55
N GLU A 103 -4.68 20.14 13.84
CA GLU A 103 -3.42 19.52 13.45
C GLU A 103 -3.46 19.27 11.93
N ASP A 104 -2.67 20.05 11.20
CA ASP A 104 -2.38 19.79 9.80
C ASP A 104 -1.38 18.66 9.71
N GLY A 105 -1.63 17.64 8.88
CA GLY A 105 -0.64 16.60 8.67
C GLY A 105 -1.09 15.52 7.71
N PRO A 106 -0.16 14.67 7.28
CA PRO A 106 -0.55 13.39 6.70
C PRO A 106 -1.31 12.60 7.77
N PHE A 107 -2.42 12.01 7.33
CA PHE A 107 -3.18 11.02 8.08
C PHE A 107 -3.08 9.73 7.28
N GLU A 108 -2.21 8.84 7.74
CA GLU A 108 -1.85 7.65 7.00
C GLU A 108 -1.83 6.41 7.89
N LEU A 109 -2.50 5.35 7.44
CA LEU A 109 -2.43 4.01 8.02
C LEU A 109 -2.13 2.98 6.94
N ASN A 110 -0.98 2.33 7.05
CA ASN A 110 -0.66 1.21 6.18
C ASN A 110 -0.44 -0.06 7.00
N ILE A 111 -1.06 -1.16 6.59
CA ILE A 111 -0.86 -2.47 7.20
C ILE A 111 -0.49 -3.47 6.10
N LYS A 112 0.77 -3.86 6.08
CA LYS A 112 1.33 -4.89 5.20
C LYS A 112 1.32 -6.22 5.92
N TYR A 113 1.08 -7.32 5.21
CA TYR A 113 1.33 -8.65 5.78
C TYR A 113 2.42 -9.40 5.00
N LYS A 114 3.09 -10.31 5.69
CA LYS A 114 3.94 -11.34 5.11
C LYS A 114 3.59 -12.68 5.75
N ILE A 115 3.32 -13.68 4.91
CA ILE A 115 3.25 -15.08 5.36
C ILE A 115 4.71 -15.56 5.46
N VAL A 116 5.24 -15.61 6.68
CA VAL A 116 6.65 -15.96 6.94
C VAL A 116 6.87 -17.47 7.06
N TYR A 117 5.78 -18.23 7.29
CA TYR A 117 5.79 -19.68 7.25
C TYR A 117 4.41 -20.21 6.85
N TYR A 118 4.36 -21.20 5.97
CA TYR A 118 3.10 -21.80 5.51
C TYR A 118 3.28 -23.27 5.15
N THR A 119 2.50 -24.13 5.81
CA THR A 119 2.47 -25.58 5.60
C THR A 119 1.03 -26.08 5.68
N LYS A 120 0.81 -27.37 5.42
CA LYS A 120 -0.49 -28.00 5.69
C LYS A 120 -0.89 -28.02 7.19
N GLN A 121 0.06 -27.79 8.12
CA GLN A 121 -0.20 -27.83 9.56
C GLN A 121 -0.37 -26.42 10.14
N THR A 122 0.56 -25.52 9.85
CA THR A 122 0.61 -24.19 10.46
C THR A 122 0.88 -23.08 9.45
N ALA A 123 0.44 -21.88 9.81
CA ALA A 123 0.80 -20.63 9.16
C ALA A 123 1.30 -19.62 10.21
N ALA A 124 2.31 -18.83 9.84
CA ALA A 124 2.77 -17.67 10.60
C ALA A 124 2.72 -16.42 9.71
N ILE A 125 2.06 -15.38 10.20
CA ILE A 125 1.82 -14.12 9.50
C ILE A 125 2.40 -13.00 10.35
N VAL A 126 3.20 -12.13 9.74
CA VAL A 126 3.73 -10.91 10.33
C VAL A 126 3.08 -9.73 9.63
N LEU A 127 2.44 -8.85 10.40
CA LEU A 127 1.89 -7.60 9.91
C LEU A 127 2.79 -6.45 10.36
N ASN A 128 3.17 -5.60 9.41
CA ASN A 128 3.86 -4.35 9.67
C ASN A 128 2.84 -3.23 9.51
N GLU A 129 2.54 -2.56 10.62
CA GLU A 129 1.61 -1.44 10.70
C GLU A 129 2.42 -0.15 10.76
N TYR A 130 2.17 0.77 9.85
CA TYR A 130 2.70 2.13 9.85
C TYR A 130 1.54 3.09 10.08
N ILE A 131 1.70 4.00 11.05
CA ILE A 131 0.71 5.03 11.35
C ILE A 131 1.37 6.40 11.47
N GLU A 132 0.81 7.40 10.79
CA GLU A 132 1.19 8.80 10.90
C GLU A 132 -0.07 9.66 11.06
N ILE A 133 -0.10 10.51 12.08
CA ILE A 133 -1.25 11.37 12.41
C ILE A 133 -0.72 12.75 12.78
N GLY A 134 -1.26 13.80 12.15
CA GLY A 134 -1.07 15.18 12.59
C GLY A 134 0.39 15.67 12.52
N GLY A 135 1.20 15.10 11.61
CA GLY A 135 2.61 15.49 11.43
C GLY A 135 3.56 14.99 12.52
N ALA A 136 3.10 14.19 13.47
CA ALA A 136 3.97 13.44 14.38
C ALA A 136 4.81 12.43 13.58
N PRO A 137 6.05 12.11 14.00
CA PRO A 137 6.83 11.08 13.33
C PRO A 137 6.06 9.77 13.23
N GLY A 138 5.95 9.23 12.01
CA GLY A 138 5.28 7.96 11.78
C GLY A 138 5.86 6.84 12.64
N LYS A 139 4.99 5.97 13.14
CA LYS A 139 5.35 4.85 14.00
C LYS A 139 5.08 3.54 13.28
N THR A 140 6.07 2.64 13.31
CA THR A 140 5.91 1.26 12.83
C THR A 140 5.74 0.31 14.01
N THR A 141 4.74 -0.56 13.94
CA THR A 141 4.47 -1.64 14.89
C THR A 141 4.41 -2.98 14.17
N ILE A 142 4.93 -4.02 14.84
CA ILE A 142 4.81 -5.40 14.36
C ILE A 142 3.70 -6.09 15.13
N LYS A 143 2.80 -6.72 14.38
CA LYS A 143 1.81 -7.67 14.91
C LYS A 143 2.05 -9.03 14.28
N THR A 144 1.83 -10.11 15.03
CA THR A 144 1.94 -11.47 14.51
C THR A 144 0.67 -12.26 14.72
N PHE A 145 0.41 -13.20 13.82
CA PHE A 145 -0.63 -14.22 13.93
C PHE A 145 -0.02 -15.57 13.60
N ASN A 146 -0.29 -16.56 14.45
CA ASN A 146 0.06 -17.94 14.20
C ASN A 146 -1.25 -18.74 14.14
N ALA A 147 -1.29 -19.76 13.30
CA ALA A 147 -2.47 -20.59 13.16
C ALA A 147 -2.08 -22.07 13.01
N ASP A 148 -2.90 -22.92 13.61
CA ASP A 148 -2.96 -24.35 13.29
C ASP A 148 -4.12 -24.56 12.31
N LEU A 149 -3.77 -24.84 11.06
CA LEU A 149 -4.71 -24.97 9.94
C LEU A 149 -5.50 -26.28 10.02
N LYS A 150 -4.95 -27.33 10.64
CA LYS A 150 -5.69 -28.59 10.84
C LYS A 150 -6.72 -28.46 11.95
N GLN A 151 -6.35 -27.81 13.05
CA GLN A 151 -7.25 -27.50 14.16
C GLN A 151 -8.16 -26.30 13.88
N LYS A 152 -7.92 -25.58 12.78
CA LYS A 152 -8.70 -24.41 12.35
C LYS A 152 -8.76 -23.30 13.41
N LYS A 153 -7.66 -23.07 14.13
CA LYS A 153 -7.58 -22.06 15.20
C LYS A 153 -6.31 -21.21 15.11
N CYS A 154 -6.40 -19.97 15.60
CA CYS A 154 -5.21 -19.17 15.89
C CYS A 154 -4.51 -19.72 17.14
N LEU A 155 -3.19 -19.63 17.15
CA LEU A 155 -2.32 -20.07 18.25
C LEU A 155 -1.87 -18.86 19.06
N ALA A 156 -2.10 -18.91 20.37
CA ALA A 156 -1.36 -18.15 21.36
C ALA A 156 -0.03 -18.84 21.69
N LEU A 157 0.82 -18.21 22.50
CA LEU A 157 2.13 -18.78 22.81
C LEU A 157 1.98 -20.05 23.65
N HIS A 158 1.12 -20.01 24.68
CA HIS A 158 0.86 -21.18 25.54
C HIS A 158 0.31 -22.39 24.76
N ASP A 159 -0.39 -22.18 23.62
CA ASP A 159 -0.88 -23.28 22.80
C ASP A 159 0.24 -24.20 22.28
N LEU A 160 1.47 -23.66 22.14
CA LEU A 160 2.61 -24.40 21.59
C LEU A 160 3.21 -25.40 22.57
N PHE A 161 3.10 -25.14 23.87
CA PHE A 161 3.81 -25.87 24.90
C PHE A 161 2.89 -26.85 25.62
N ILE A 162 3.48 -27.91 26.17
CA ILE A 162 2.82 -28.79 27.14
C ILE A 162 2.49 -27.93 28.37
N ASP A 163 1.36 -28.19 29.05
CA ASP A 163 0.89 -27.35 30.17
C ASP A 163 1.88 -27.35 31.34
N ASP A 164 2.83 -26.42 31.31
CA ASP A 164 3.73 -26.04 32.39
C ASP A 164 3.90 -24.51 32.40
N ALA A 165 4.27 -23.95 33.56
CA ALA A 165 4.62 -22.53 33.67
C ALA A 165 6.11 -22.27 33.36
N GLU A 166 6.88 -23.30 32.99
CA GLU A 166 8.34 -23.23 32.86
C GLU A 166 8.77 -22.69 31.49
N PHE A 167 7.96 -22.88 30.43
CA PHE A 167 8.32 -22.41 29.10
C PHE A 167 8.61 -20.90 29.05
N LEU A 168 7.85 -20.07 29.78
CA LEU A 168 8.05 -18.62 29.81
C LEU A 168 9.40 -18.25 30.45
N ASN A 169 9.81 -18.92 31.52
CA ASN A 169 11.09 -18.68 32.17
C ASN A 169 12.26 -19.05 31.24
N ARG A 170 12.15 -20.17 30.52
CA ARG A 170 13.17 -20.62 29.57
C ARG A 170 13.31 -19.69 28.39
N ILE A 171 12.19 -19.29 27.77
CA ILE A 171 12.18 -18.31 26.68
C ILE A 171 12.74 -16.96 27.16
N SER A 172 12.30 -16.49 28.32
CA SER A 172 12.76 -15.24 28.93
C SER A 172 14.27 -15.21 29.13
N GLY A 173 14.84 -16.28 29.70
CA GLY A 173 16.28 -16.39 29.91
C GLY A 173 17.07 -16.37 28.60
N ILE A 174 16.64 -17.15 27.59
CA ILE A 174 17.31 -17.21 26.28
C ILE A 174 17.28 -15.84 25.59
N VAL A 175 16.10 -15.21 25.52
CA VAL A 175 15.92 -13.92 24.84
C VAL A 175 16.72 -12.82 25.53
N TYR A 176 16.64 -12.71 26.86
CA TYR A 176 17.38 -11.70 27.60
C TYR A 176 18.90 -11.81 27.33
N GLN A 177 19.44 -13.02 27.43
CA GLN A 177 20.88 -13.25 27.20
C GLN A 177 21.28 -12.91 25.78
N GLN A 178 20.49 -13.31 24.78
CA GLN A 178 20.77 -12.99 23.38
C GLN A 178 20.75 -11.47 23.14
N LEU A 179 19.69 -10.78 23.56
CA LEU A 179 19.60 -9.32 23.40
C LEU A 179 20.71 -8.57 24.14
N LYS A 180 21.10 -9.03 25.35
CA LYS A 180 22.18 -8.41 26.11
C LYS A 180 23.54 -8.63 25.47
N ASN A 181 23.77 -9.79 24.86
CA ASN A 181 24.99 -10.08 24.13
C ASN A 181 25.09 -9.28 22.83
N ASP A 182 23.98 -9.18 22.09
CA ASP A 182 23.90 -8.42 20.84
C ASP A 182 23.99 -6.90 21.10
N HIS A 183 23.48 -6.44 22.25
CA HIS A 183 23.49 -5.03 22.67
C HIS A 183 24.08 -4.85 24.08
N PRO A 184 25.41 -4.93 24.26
CA PRO A 184 26.03 -4.81 25.58
C PRO A 184 25.70 -3.48 26.28
N ALA A 185 25.52 -2.41 25.50
CA ALA A 185 25.20 -1.07 25.97
C ALA A 185 23.71 -0.79 26.22
N ALA A 186 22.81 -1.74 25.93
CA ALA A 186 21.38 -1.56 26.18
C ALA A 186 21.06 -1.46 27.67
N ASP A 187 20.03 -0.67 28.00
CA ASP A 187 19.52 -0.49 29.35
C ASP A 187 19.06 -1.83 29.93
N ASP A 188 19.76 -2.27 30.95
CA ASP A 188 19.55 -3.58 31.57
C ASP A 188 18.19 -3.69 32.27
N ALA A 189 17.70 -2.60 32.86
CA ALA A 189 16.42 -2.59 33.55
C ALA A 189 15.26 -2.67 32.54
N LEU A 190 15.35 -1.94 31.42
CA LEU A 190 14.39 -2.03 30.33
C LEU A 190 14.40 -3.41 29.67
N LEU A 191 15.59 -3.96 29.39
CA LEU A 191 15.73 -5.32 28.87
C LEU A 191 15.05 -6.33 29.80
N LYS A 192 15.41 -6.37 31.09
CA LYS A 192 14.82 -7.30 32.07
C LYS A 192 13.31 -7.18 32.16
N LYS A 193 12.79 -5.96 32.18
CA LYS A 193 11.34 -5.72 32.22
C LYS A 193 10.67 -6.23 30.94
N GLY A 194 11.20 -5.85 29.78
CA GLY A 194 10.66 -6.17 28.46
C GLY A 194 10.75 -7.65 28.08
N THR A 195 11.68 -8.39 28.69
CA THR A 195 11.86 -9.84 28.48
C THR A 195 11.42 -10.66 29.70
N SER A 196 10.75 -10.06 30.70
CA SER A 196 10.26 -10.81 31.87
C SER A 196 9.26 -11.91 31.45
N PRO A 197 9.16 -13.02 32.19
CA PRO A 197 8.40 -14.23 31.82
C PRO A 197 6.88 -14.04 31.92
N LEU A 198 6.36 -13.09 31.16
CA LEU A 198 4.95 -12.76 31.02
C LEU A 198 4.55 -13.02 29.57
N GLU A 199 3.44 -13.72 29.34
CA GLU A 199 3.03 -14.08 27.99
C GLU A 199 2.86 -12.86 27.06
N GLN A 200 2.39 -11.72 27.61
CA GLN A 200 2.27 -10.46 26.87
C GLN A 200 3.59 -10.00 26.23
N ASN A 201 4.73 -10.23 26.90
CA ASN A 201 6.06 -9.82 26.40
C ASN A 201 6.52 -10.68 25.22
N PHE A 202 5.98 -11.88 25.08
CA PHE A 202 6.31 -12.84 24.03
C PHE A 202 5.13 -13.08 23.06
N SER A 203 4.10 -12.23 23.13
CA SER A 203 2.90 -12.34 22.30
C SER A 203 3.15 -12.08 20.81
N ARG A 204 4.26 -11.40 20.47
CA ARG A 204 4.71 -11.14 19.10
C ARG A 204 5.73 -12.20 18.69
N PHE A 205 5.25 -13.32 18.18
CA PHE A 205 6.10 -14.40 17.71
C PHE A 205 5.65 -14.95 16.35
N ALA A 206 6.55 -15.57 15.61
CA ALA A 206 6.28 -16.36 14.42
C ALA A 206 6.80 -17.78 14.61
N LEU A 207 5.91 -18.77 14.46
CA LEU A 207 6.25 -20.19 14.46
C LEU A 207 6.80 -20.57 13.08
N LEU A 208 8.12 -20.65 12.96
CA LEU A 208 8.81 -20.96 11.71
C LEU A 208 9.05 -22.47 11.58
N GLU A 209 9.84 -22.87 10.58
CA GLU A 209 10.21 -24.27 10.34
C GLU A 209 10.99 -24.85 11.52
N ASN A 210 12.16 -24.28 11.81
CA ASN A 210 13.12 -24.78 12.81
C ASN A 210 13.18 -23.92 14.08
N ASP A 211 12.59 -22.73 14.05
CA ASP A 211 12.70 -21.72 15.09
C ASP A 211 11.34 -21.18 15.51
N ILE A 212 11.30 -20.55 16.68
CA ILE A 212 10.28 -19.59 17.06
C ILE A 212 10.96 -18.22 17.10
N GLU A 213 10.51 -17.30 16.26
CA GLU A 213 11.05 -15.94 16.19
C GLU A 213 10.18 -15.00 17.03
N PHE A 214 10.77 -14.26 17.97
CA PHE A 214 10.09 -13.29 18.82
C PHE A 214 10.50 -11.87 18.43
N TYR A 215 9.54 -10.95 18.31
CA TYR A 215 9.77 -9.57 17.86
C TYR A 215 9.65 -8.58 19.02
N PHE A 216 10.71 -7.82 19.27
CA PHE A 216 10.77 -6.81 20.33
C PHE A 216 10.85 -5.41 19.74
N GLY A 217 10.00 -4.52 20.26
CA GLY A 217 10.04 -3.11 19.90
C GLY A 217 10.91 -2.30 20.85
N LYS A 218 11.41 -1.15 20.37
CA LYS A 218 12.22 -0.22 21.16
C LYS A 218 11.56 0.20 22.47
N GLU A 219 10.25 0.45 22.45
CA GLU A 219 9.46 0.81 23.64
C GLU A 219 9.36 -0.29 24.70
N GLN A 220 9.54 -1.56 24.29
CA GLN A 220 9.44 -2.71 25.19
C GLN A 220 10.78 -3.01 25.86
N THR A 221 11.88 -3.02 25.10
CA THR A 221 13.18 -3.53 25.55
C THR A 221 14.32 -2.51 25.48
N GLY A 222 14.07 -1.31 24.95
CA GLY A 222 15.11 -0.33 24.61
C GLY A 222 15.77 -0.57 23.24
N VAL A 223 15.56 -1.74 22.64
CA VAL A 223 16.09 -2.12 21.32
C VAL A 223 14.97 -2.65 20.42
N GLU A 224 15.11 -2.44 19.10
CA GLU A 224 14.19 -2.97 18.09
C GLU A 224 14.89 -4.13 17.38
N GLN A 225 14.54 -5.37 17.73
CA GLN A 225 15.19 -6.57 17.22
C GLN A 225 14.25 -7.79 17.34
N SER A 226 14.43 -8.79 16.47
CA SER A 226 13.87 -10.13 16.67
C SER A 226 14.91 -11.13 17.19
N VAL A 227 14.46 -12.09 18.00
CA VAL A 227 15.28 -13.19 18.52
C VAL A 227 14.69 -14.52 18.08
N LYS A 228 15.52 -15.38 17.48
CA LYS A 228 15.15 -16.73 17.08
C LYS A 228 15.59 -17.75 18.12
N ILE A 229 14.65 -18.56 18.60
CA ILE A 229 14.93 -19.70 19.46
C ILE A 229 14.74 -20.97 18.66
N LYS A 230 15.78 -21.80 18.59
CA LYS A 230 15.70 -23.11 17.94
C LYS A 230 14.69 -23.99 18.68
N LYS A 231 13.75 -24.59 17.96
CA LYS A 231 12.76 -25.53 18.53
C LYS A 231 13.42 -26.72 19.20
N GLU A 232 14.58 -27.15 18.71
CA GLU A 232 15.40 -28.20 19.31
C GLU A 232 15.75 -27.89 20.78
N TRP A 233 15.95 -26.61 21.13
CA TRP A 233 16.22 -26.20 22.51
C TRP A 233 14.99 -26.21 23.41
N LEU A 234 13.80 -26.44 22.85
CA LEU A 234 12.53 -26.47 23.55
C LEU A 234 11.84 -27.84 23.39
N LYS A 235 12.54 -28.84 22.83
CA LYS A 235 11.92 -30.10 22.41
C LYS A 235 11.27 -30.87 23.55
N ASP A 236 11.71 -30.69 24.79
CA ASP A 236 11.16 -31.36 25.97
C ASP A 236 9.81 -30.77 26.41
N ILE A 237 9.56 -29.50 26.08
CA ILE A 237 8.37 -28.74 26.52
C ILE A 237 7.43 -28.34 25.38
N LEU A 238 7.91 -28.34 24.13
CA LEU A 238 7.11 -28.03 22.94
C LEU A 238 6.20 -29.22 22.60
N LYS A 239 4.96 -29.02 22.16
CA LYS A 239 4.09 -30.12 21.71
C LYS A 239 4.61 -30.73 20.40
N ASP A 240 4.53 -32.04 20.26
CA ASP A 240 5.10 -32.81 19.14
C ASP A 240 4.76 -32.26 17.75
N GLN A 241 3.49 -31.88 17.57
CA GLN A 241 2.98 -31.34 16.31
C GLN A 241 3.63 -30.01 15.86
N TYR A 242 4.37 -29.32 16.74
CA TYR A 242 5.08 -28.08 16.44
C TYR A 242 6.62 -28.23 16.46
N ARG A 243 7.15 -29.39 16.86
CA ARG A 243 8.60 -29.66 16.99
C ARG A 243 9.32 -29.73 15.64
N GLU A 244 8.74 -30.41 14.66
CA GLU A 244 9.36 -30.62 13.35
C GLU A 244 8.44 -30.15 12.21
N GLY A 245 9.03 -29.39 11.27
CA GLY A 245 8.47 -29.25 9.94
C GLY A 245 8.65 -30.58 9.20
N LYS A 246 7.67 -31.50 9.26
CA LYS A 246 7.56 -32.48 8.16
C LYS A 246 7.55 -31.67 6.85
N LYS A 247 8.33 -32.09 5.85
CA LYS A 247 8.52 -31.49 4.49
C LYS A 247 7.23 -31.16 3.69
N ASN A 248 6.06 -31.08 4.32
CA ASN A 248 4.81 -30.56 3.81
C ASN A 248 4.84 -29.03 3.68
N ARG A 249 5.93 -28.48 3.16
CA ARG A 249 5.97 -27.10 2.70
C ARG A 249 5.04 -27.04 1.49
N VAL A 250 3.98 -26.26 1.59
CA VAL A 250 3.19 -25.92 0.40
C VAL A 250 4.03 -24.86 -0.30
N ASP A 251 5.07 -25.30 -1.00
CA ASP A 251 5.87 -24.42 -1.88
C ASP A 251 5.03 -24.10 -3.11
N ASN A 252 4.02 -23.26 -2.89
CA ASN A 252 3.17 -22.69 -3.93
C ASN A 252 3.68 -21.34 -4.41
N LYS A 253 4.90 -20.93 -4.03
CA LYS A 253 5.58 -19.77 -4.63
C LYS A 253 5.74 -20.06 -6.11
N GLN A 254 4.76 -19.59 -6.89
CA GLN A 254 4.80 -19.72 -8.33
C GLN A 254 6.01 -18.95 -8.81
N LYS A 255 6.97 -19.64 -9.42
CA LYS A 255 8.04 -18.98 -10.14
C LYS A 255 7.40 -18.40 -11.40
N GLN A 256 6.93 -17.15 -11.31
CA GLN A 256 6.26 -16.48 -12.41
C GLN A 256 7.27 -16.26 -13.54
N GLU A 257 6.98 -16.79 -14.73
CA GLU A 257 7.78 -16.49 -15.93
C GLU A 257 7.66 -15.01 -16.25
N ALA A 258 8.77 -14.40 -16.67
CA ALA A 258 8.79 -12.99 -17.02
C ALA A 258 7.78 -12.70 -18.12
N ILE A 259 6.93 -11.70 -17.90
CA ILE A 259 5.92 -11.33 -18.89
C ILE A 259 6.62 -10.84 -20.16
N PRO A 260 6.12 -11.21 -21.35
CA PRO A 260 6.69 -10.71 -22.59
C PRO A 260 6.46 -9.20 -22.69
N LEU A 261 7.55 -8.44 -22.85
CA LEU A 261 7.49 -7.02 -23.13
C LEU A 261 7.41 -6.78 -24.64
N PRO A 262 6.65 -5.76 -25.08
CA PRO A 262 6.64 -5.39 -26.50
C PRO A 262 8.03 -4.90 -26.92
N LYS A 263 8.32 -5.02 -28.22
CA LYS A 263 9.53 -4.42 -28.78
C LYS A 263 9.48 -2.90 -28.56
N GLU A 264 10.56 -2.34 -28.03
CA GLU A 264 10.67 -0.91 -27.77
C GLU A 264 10.36 -0.10 -29.05
N ALA A 265 9.44 0.87 -28.93
CA ALA A 265 9.06 1.74 -30.03
C ALA A 265 10.27 2.56 -30.51
N LYS A 266 10.40 2.76 -31.82
CA LYS A 266 11.43 3.64 -32.37
C LYS A 266 11.06 5.09 -32.07
N VAL A 267 11.96 5.81 -31.39
CA VAL A 267 11.83 7.24 -31.09
C VAL A 267 12.77 8.01 -32.00
N ASN A 268 12.26 9.02 -32.70
CA ASN A 268 13.07 9.91 -33.53
C ASN A 268 13.71 10.99 -32.64
N PRO A 269 15.04 11.04 -32.47
CA PRO A 269 15.69 12.04 -31.63
C PRO A 269 15.54 13.47 -32.17
N ASP A 270 15.29 13.66 -33.47
CA ASP A 270 15.19 15.01 -34.09
C ASP A 270 13.80 15.65 -33.88
N GLU A 271 12.82 14.88 -33.44
CA GLU A 271 11.45 15.34 -33.18
C GLU A 271 11.22 15.62 -31.69
N LYS A 272 10.17 16.38 -31.37
CA LYS A 272 9.85 16.73 -29.99
C LYS A 272 9.49 15.49 -29.17
N VAL A 273 10.10 15.31 -28.01
CA VAL A 273 9.84 14.23 -27.06
C VAL A 273 9.39 14.80 -25.73
N ILE A 274 8.48 14.12 -25.05
CA ILE A 274 8.04 14.49 -23.70
C ILE A 274 7.64 13.23 -22.92
N ALA A 275 8.01 13.17 -21.65
CA ALA A 275 7.68 12.04 -20.78
C ALA A 275 6.50 12.40 -19.87
N LEU A 276 5.36 11.74 -20.07
CA LEU A 276 4.27 11.75 -19.10
C LEU A 276 4.55 10.71 -18.03
N THR A 277 4.45 11.10 -16.77
CA THR A 277 4.71 10.22 -15.64
C THR A 277 3.57 10.26 -14.64
N PHE A 278 3.27 9.11 -14.03
CA PHE A 278 2.13 8.92 -13.14
C PHE A 278 2.59 8.25 -11.83
N ASP A 279 2.27 8.89 -10.70
CA ASP A 279 2.67 8.45 -9.37
C ASP A 279 1.48 7.90 -8.57
N ASP A 280 1.79 7.19 -7.48
CA ASP A 280 0.90 6.58 -6.48
C ASP A 280 0.07 5.38 -6.92
N GLY A 281 0.03 5.06 -8.21
CA GLY A 281 -0.70 3.91 -8.73
C GLY A 281 -0.14 2.53 -8.29
N PRO A 282 -0.82 1.43 -8.68
CA PRO A 282 -2.01 1.43 -9.54
C PRO A 282 -3.33 1.65 -8.79
N ASN A 283 -4.28 2.32 -9.44
CA ASN A 283 -5.70 2.33 -9.11
C ASN A 283 -6.50 1.90 -10.35
N PRO A 284 -7.11 0.69 -10.37
CA PRO A 284 -7.73 0.17 -11.59
C PRO A 284 -8.80 1.04 -12.23
N SER A 285 -9.49 1.91 -11.47
CA SER A 285 -10.50 2.81 -12.04
C SER A 285 -9.86 3.86 -12.94
N SER A 286 -8.85 4.56 -12.43
CA SER A 286 -8.21 5.70 -13.09
C SER A 286 -7.00 5.29 -13.93
N THR A 287 -6.13 4.39 -13.43
CA THR A 287 -4.96 3.88 -14.17
C THR A 287 -5.36 3.26 -15.50
N ASN A 288 -6.41 2.42 -15.53
CA ASN A 288 -6.85 1.78 -16.77
C ASN A 288 -7.34 2.80 -17.80
N LYS A 289 -7.96 3.90 -17.37
CA LYS A 289 -8.38 4.97 -18.27
C LYS A 289 -7.18 5.71 -18.88
N VAL A 290 -6.13 5.93 -18.10
CA VAL A 290 -4.87 6.51 -18.61
C VAL A 290 -4.23 5.57 -19.64
N LEU A 291 -4.16 4.26 -19.34
CA LEU A 291 -3.65 3.25 -20.27
C LEU A 291 -4.46 3.20 -21.57
N ASP A 292 -5.79 3.24 -21.49
CA ASP A 292 -6.67 3.31 -22.67
C ASP A 292 -6.37 4.55 -23.53
N ALA A 293 -6.14 5.72 -22.90
CA ALA A 293 -5.79 6.94 -23.61
C ALA A 293 -4.41 6.84 -24.28
N LEU A 294 -3.39 6.35 -23.57
CA LEU A 294 -2.04 6.14 -24.12
C LEU A 294 -2.07 5.23 -25.33
N LYS A 295 -2.77 4.09 -25.23
CA LYS A 295 -2.96 3.15 -26.33
C LYS A 295 -3.69 3.78 -27.51
N LYS A 296 -4.80 4.50 -27.27
CA LYS A 296 -5.60 5.18 -28.29
C LYS A 296 -4.80 6.20 -29.10
N TYR A 297 -3.84 6.87 -28.47
CA TYR A 297 -3.04 7.91 -29.10
C TYR A 297 -1.60 7.48 -29.39
N GLU A 298 -1.33 6.16 -29.36
CA GLU A 298 -0.02 5.58 -29.69
C GLU A 298 1.12 6.28 -28.95
N GLY A 299 1.01 6.33 -27.63
CA GLY A 299 1.99 6.90 -26.73
C GLY A 299 2.33 5.95 -25.59
N HIS A 300 3.47 6.19 -24.97
CA HIS A 300 3.89 5.49 -23.77
C HIS A 300 4.13 6.49 -22.63
N ALA A 301 4.05 6.00 -21.41
CA ALA A 301 4.31 6.76 -20.18
C ALA A 301 5.20 5.97 -19.22
N THR A 302 5.54 6.58 -18.08
CA THR A 302 6.21 5.91 -16.96
C THR A 302 5.35 5.98 -15.71
N PHE A 303 5.05 4.83 -15.12
CA PHE A 303 4.24 4.71 -13.91
C PHE A 303 5.15 4.40 -12.73
N PHE A 304 5.31 5.34 -11.79
CA PHE A 304 6.01 5.14 -10.54
C PHE A 304 5.02 4.57 -9.52
N VAL A 305 5.09 3.27 -9.30
CA VAL A 305 4.06 2.55 -8.53
C VAL A 305 4.48 2.32 -7.08
N LEU A 306 3.47 2.34 -6.20
CA LEU A 306 3.63 1.91 -4.81
C LEU A 306 3.62 0.39 -4.73
N GLY A 307 4.60 -0.18 -4.01
CA GLY A 307 4.71 -1.63 -3.79
C GLY A 307 3.45 -2.23 -3.18
N SER A 308 2.83 -1.57 -2.20
CA SER A 308 1.57 -2.03 -1.59
C SER A 308 0.44 -2.17 -2.61
N ARG A 309 0.33 -1.23 -3.54
CA ARG A 309 -0.70 -1.29 -4.59
C ARG A 309 -0.34 -2.27 -5.68
N ALA A 310 0.93 -2.38 -6.05
CA ALA A 310 1.37 -3.38 -7.00
C ALA A 310 0.98 -4.80 -6.53
N GLN A 311 1.19 -5.10 -5.25
CA GLN A 311 0.80 -6.37 -4.63
C GLN A 311 -0.70 -6.68 -4.83
N VAL A 312 -1.56 -5.66 -4.70
CA VAL A 312 -3.01 -5.80 -4.83
C VAL A 312 -3.46 -5.77 -6.27
N TYR A 313 -2.76 -5.07 -7.16
CA TYR A 313 -3.16 -4.85 -8.55
C TYR A 313 -2.15 -5.42 -9.56
N PRO A 314 -1.76 -6.70 -9.45
CA PRO A 314 -0.72 -7.29 -10.31
C PRO A 314 -1.14 -7.34 -11.78
N GLU A 315 -2.43 -7.52 -12.05
CA GLU A 315 -3.02 -7.46 -13.39
C GLU A 315 -2.81 -6.09 -14.05
N THR A 316 -2.92 -5.00 -13.27
CA THR A 316 -2.72 -3.63 -13.79
C THR A 316 -1.25 -3.37 -14.08
N ILE A 317 -0.33 -3.84 -13.24
CA ILE A 317 1.13 -3.82 -13.49
C ILE A 317 1.47 -4.59 -14.78
N THR A 318 0.92 -5.81 -14.90
CA THR A 318 1.13 -6.64 -16.09
C THR A 318 0.61 -5.94 -17.35
N ARG A 319 -0.57 -5.31 -17.28
CA ARG A 319 -1.17 -4.57 -18.39
C ARG A 319 -0.31 -3.40 -18.82
N MET A 320 0.12 -2.53 -17.91
CA MET A 320 0.91 -1.34 -18.26
C MET A 320 2.21 -1.71 -18.98
N MET A 321 2.90 -2.76 -18.52
CA MET A 321 4.13 -3.27 -19.14
C MET A 321 3.88 -3.92 -20.51
N ARG A 322 2.83 -4.74 -20.65
CA ARG A 322 2.44 -5.35 -21.95
C ARG A 322 2.06 -4.31 -23.00
N GLU A 323 1.51 -3.18 -22.57
CA GLU A 323 1.18 -2.04 -23.43
C GLU A 323 2.39 -1.12 -23.71
N GLY A 324 3.60 -1.49 -23.26
CA GLY A 324 4.86 -0.81 -23.60
C GLY A 324 5.21 0.38 -22.73
N ASN A 325 4.50 0.58 -21.62
CA ASN A 325 4.83 1.60 -20.64
C ASN A 325 5.97 1.13 -19.72
N GLU A 326 6.70 2.08 -19.16
CA GLU A 326 7.74 1.82 -18.17
C GLU A 326 7.15 1.80 -16.75
N VAL A 327 7.62 0.88 -15.91
CA VAL A 327 7.28 0.83 -14.47
C VAL A 327 8.50 1.25 -13.67
N GLY A 328 8.31 2.27 -12.84
CA GLY A 328 9.28 2.78 -11.88
C GLY A 328 8.87 2.44 -10.44
N ASN A 329 9.84 2.50 -9.54
CA ASN A 329 9.65 2.31 -8.11
C ASN A 329 9.25 3.65 -7.44
N HIS A 330 8.20 3.65 -6.63
CA HIS A 330 7.78 4.82 -5.86
C HIS A 330 7.78 4.60 -4.34
N SER A 331 8.70 3.77 -3.83
CA SER A 331 8.65 3.18 -2.48
C SER A 331 7.47 2.23 -2.31
N TRP A 332 7.35 1.62 -1.12
CA TRP A 332 6.28 0.67 -0.89
C TRP A 332 5.00 1.38 -0.44
N ASP A 333 5.08 2.24 0.57
CA ASP A 333 3.93 2.89 1.24
C ASP A 333 4.06 4.42 1.29
N HIS A 334 4.77 5.02 0.34
CA HIS A 334 4.88 6.47 0.19
C HIS A 334 5.48 7.26 1.40
N PRO A 335 6.38 6.71 2.26
CA PRO A 335 6.99 7.52 3.31
C PRO A 335 8.01 8.51 2.72
N LEU A 336 8.24 9.61 3.42
CA LEU A 336 9.34 10.50 3.11
C LEU A 336 10.68 9.82 3.44
N LEU A 337 11.34 9.23 2.44
CA LEU A 337 12.53 8.38 2.61
C LEU A 337 13.68 9.06 3.38
N THR A 338 13.82 10.39 3.26
CA THR A 338 14.85 11.16 3.97
C THR A 338 14.64 11.27 5.48
N ARG A 339 13.45 10.92 5.98
CA ARG A 339 13.14 10.87 7.42
C ARG A 339 13.30 9.48 8.04
N LEU A 340 13.58 8.47 7.22
CA LEU A 340 13.77 7.10 7.67
C LEU A 340 15.25 6.83 7.97
N THR A 341 15.50 5.78 8.76
CA THR A 341 16.83 5.19 8.82
C THR A 341 17.16 4.53 7.48
N ASN A 342 18.45 4.38 7.19
CA ASN A 342 18.91 3.77 5.94
C ASN A 342 18.30 2.38 5.69
N ASP A 343 18.22 1.53 6.73
CA ASP A 343 17.61 0.20 6.61
C ASP A 343 16.12 0.27 6.27
N LYS A 344 15.38 1.20 6.88
CA LYS A 344 13.94 1.39 6.63
C LYS A 344 13.69 1.94 5.22
N ALA A 345 14.49 2.93 4.80
CA ALA A 345 14.40 3.48 3.44
C ALA A 345 14.81 2.45 2.37
N TYR A 346 15.87 1.67 2.61
CA TYR A 346 16.28 0.59 1.71
C TYR A 346 15.17 -0.45 1.59
N LYS A 347 14.57 -0.84 2.71
CA LYS A 347 13.47 -1.81 2.73
C LYS A 347 12.25 -1.36 1.92
N GLU A 348 11.87 -0.08 2.01
CA GLU A 348 10.79 0.48 1.18
C GLU A 348 11.06 0.35 -0.33
N ILE A 349 12.31 0.56 -0.73
CA ILE A 349 12.73 0.43 -2.13
C ILE A 349 12.78 -1.05 -2.54
N ASP A 350 13.44 -1.88 -1.74
CA ASP A 350 13.71 -3.29 -2.04
C ASP A 350 12.44 -4.16 -2.03
N ASP A 351 11.54 -3.97 -1.07
CA ASP A 351 10.25 -4.67 -1.07
C ASP A 351 9.46 -4.35 -2.36
N THR A 352 9.54 -3.11 -2.83
CA THR A 352 8.88 -2.65 -4.06
C THR A 352 9.53 -3.25 -5.31
N GLN A 353 10.87 -3.36 -5.35
CA GLN A 353 11.57 -4.09 -6.40
C GLN A 353 11.10 -5.55 -6.46
N GLN A 354 11.08 -6.22 -5.31
CA GLN A 354 10.72 -7.64 -5.20
C GLN A 354 9.28 -7.91 -5.63
N VAL A 355 8.31 -7.08 -5.23
CA VAL A 355 6.91 -7.31 -5.63
C VAL A 355 6.71 -7.09 -7.13
N ILE A 356 7.36 -6.09 -7.74
CA ILE A 356 7.26 -5.87 -9.19
C ILE A 356 7.96 -7.00 -9.95
N GLU A 357 9.11 -7.48 -9.46
CA GLU A 357 9.81 -8.64 -10.01
C GLU A 357 8.96 -9.91 -9.91
N ASN A 358 8.32 -10.16 -8.76
CA ASN A 358 7.45 -11.32 -8.60
C ASN A 358 6.29 -11.28 -9.59
N ILE A 359 5.65 -10.12 -9.76
CA ILE A 359 4.49 -9.95 -10.65
C ILE A 359 4.87 -10.10 -12.13
N SER A 360 6.00 -9.54 -12.54
CA SER A 360 6.32 -9.32 -13.95
C SER A 360 7.55 -10.07 -14.46
N GLY A 361 8.40 -10.56 -13.57
CA GLY A 361 9.75 -11.06 -13.86
C GLY A 361 10.73 -9.97 -14.32
N HIS A 362 10.39 -8.69 -14.14
CA HIS A 362 11.23 -7.55 -14.46
C HIS A 362 11.39 -6.65 -13.24
N THR A 363 12.58 -6.06 -13.09
CA THR A 363 12.86 -5.10 -12.02
C THR A 363 12.85 -3.66 -12.56
N PRO A 364 12.22 -2.71 -11.86
CA PRO A 364 12.37 -1.29 -12.19
C PRO A 364 13.84 -0.90 -12.16
N THR A 365 14.22 0.05 -13.02
CA THR A 365 15.57 0.65 -13.07
C THR A 365 15.60 2.08 -12.53
N ARG A 366 14.42 2.59 -12.13
CA ARG A 366 14.22 3.97 -11.69
C ARG A 366 13.48 4.03 -10.37
N LEU A 367 13.87 5.01 -9.56
CA LEU A 367 13.19 5.37 -8.33
C LEU A 367 12.75 6.83 -8.45
N ARG A 368 11.47 7.10 -8.16
CA ARG A 368 11.01 8.44 -7.81
C ARG A 368 10.76 8.46 -6.30
N PRO A 369 11.58 9.16 -5.51
CA PRO A 369 11.33 9.27 -4.08
C PRO A 369 10.02 10.03 -3.80
N PRO A 370 9.15 9.53 -2.90
CA PRO A 370 7.97 10.26 -2.44
C PRO A 370 8.29 11.71 -2.07
N TYR A 371 7.41 12.63 -2.46
CA TYR A 371 7.54 14.08 -2.25
C TYR A 371 8.80 14.72 -2.89
N GLY A 372 9.53 14.00 -3.75
CA GLY A 372 10.84 14.44 -4.25
C GLY A 372 11.94 14.42 -3.18
N GLY A 373 11.70 13.80 -2.03
CA GLY A 373 12.64 13.76 -0.91
C GLY A 373 13.84 12.86 -1.19
N VAL A 374 14.93 13.46 -1.66
CA VAL A 374 16.19 12.75 -1.95
C VAL A 374 17.39 13.47 -1.34
N ASN A 375 18.33 12.70 -0.80
CA ASN A 375 19.64 13.17 -0.34
C ASN A 375 20.71 12.12 -0.72
N ASP A 376 21.98 12.40 -0.42
CA ASP A 376 23.07 11.48 -0.74
C ASP A 376 22.93 10.10 -0.08
N SER A 377 22.32 10.06 1.11
CA SER A 377 22.00 8.79 1.77
C SER A 377 21.06 7.96 0.90
N VAL A 378 19.89 8.52 0.54
CA VAL A 378 18.89 7.84 -0.31
C VAL A 378 19.49 7.42 -1.67
N ARG A 379 20.32 8.27 -2.29
CA ARG A 379 21.04 7.93 -3.53
C ARG A 379 21.99 6.75 -3.34
N GLY A 380 22.67 6.68 -2.20
CA GLY A 380 23.60 5.61 -1.87
C GLY A 380 22.94 4.28 -1.50
N LEU A 381 21.63 4.25 -1.21
CA LEU A 381 20.91 3.02 -0.86
C LEU A 381 20.64 2.11 -2.05
N THR A 382 20.68 2.63 -3.28
CA THR A 382 20.18 1.91 -4.44
C THR A 382 20.97 2.22 -5.71
N GLY A 383 21.03 1.26 -6.64
CA GLY A 383 21.57 1.46 -7.98
C GLY A 383 20.56 2.06 -8.97
N LEU A 384 19.34 2.38 -8.53
CA LEU A 384 18.28 2.92 -9.38
C LEU A 384 18.52 4.38 -9.74
N SER A 385 18.22 4.74 -10.99
CA SER A 385 18.26 6.14 -11.43
C SER A 385 17.15 6.95 -10.78
N ILE A 386 17.52 8.01 -10.05
CA ILE A 386 16.55 8.93 -9.44
C ILE A 386 15.89 9.78 -10.52
N THR A 387 14.56 9.69 -10.61
CA THR A 387 13.77 10.46 -11.58
C THR A 387 12.85 11.45 -10.88
N LEU A 388 13.08 12.75 -11.08
CA LEU A 388 12.19 13.82 -10.63
C LEU A 388 11.32 14.31 -11.81
N TRP A 389 10.90 15.58 -11.80
CA TRP A 389 10.04 16.18 -12.82
C TRP A 389 10.38 17.65 -13.05
N ASP A 390 9.95 18.18 -14.19
CA ASP A 390 10.11 19.59 -14.56
C ASP A 390 8.79 20.37 -14.46
N VAL A 391 7.65 19.67 -14.62
CA VAL A 391 6.31 20.26 -14.66
C VAL A 391 5.42 19.57 -13.65
N ASP A 392 4.91 20.33 -12.69
CA ASP A 392 3.92 19.89 -11.70
C ASP A 392 2.62 20.71 -11.84
N PRO A 393 1.50 20.10 -12.25
CA PRO A 393 0.21 20.78 -12.30
C PRO A 393 -0.48 20.86 -10.93
N GLU A 394 0.09 20.30 -9.87
CA GLU A 394 -0.53 20.04 -8.56
C GLU A 394 -1.91 19.40 -8.71
N ASP A 395 -2.02 18.36 -9.54
CA ASP A 395 -3.30 17.69 -9.82
C ASP A 395 -3.91 17.07 -8.56
N TRP A 396 -3.07 16.61 -7.64
CA TRP A 396 -3.39 16.17 -6.28
C TRP A 396 -4.10 17.24 -5.43
N LYS A 397 -3.86 18.53 -5.69
CA LYS A 397 -4.40 19.67 -4.95
C LYS A 397 -5.58 20.35 -5.65
N VAL A 398 -5.47 20.54 -6.96
CA VAL A 398 -6.42 21.36 -7.71
C VAL A 398 -7.69 20.59 -8.06
N LYS A 399 -7.58 19.28 -8.32
CA LYS A 399 -8.69 18.35 -8.62
C LYS A 399 -9.71 18.89 -9.62
N ASN A 400 -9.24 19.67 -10.60
CA ASN A 400 -10.07 20.26 -11.64
C ASN A 400 -9.43 20.02 -13.00
N LYS A 401 -10.12 19.24 -13.84
CA LYS A 401 -9.64 18.82 -15.16
C LYS A 401 -9.07 19.99 -15.98
N GLN A 402 -9.83 21.06 -16.15
CA GLN A 402 -9.42 22.15 -17.04
C GLN A 402 -8.20 22.90 -16.52
N LYS A 403 -8.11 23.11 -15.20
CA LYS A 403 -6.93 23.74 -14.59
C LYS A 403 -5.68 22.86 -14.74
N ILE A 404 -5.80 21.55 -14.54
CA ILE A 404 -4.70 20.58 -14.73
C ILE A 404 -4.22 20.63 -16.18
N VAL A 405 -5.14 20.50 -17.14
CA VAL A 405 -4.83 20.59 -18.58
C VAL A 405 -4.13 21.91 -18.90
N ASN A 406 -4.63 23.04 -18.41
CA ASN A 406 -4.05 24.34 -18.70
C ASN A 406 -2.62 24.47 -18.13
N ARG A 407 -2.40 24.04 -16.90
CA ARG A 407 -1.08 24.08 -16.24
C ARG A 407 -0.04 23.22 -16.93
N VAL A 408 -0.42 22.00 -17.36
CA VAL A 408 0.47 21.13 -18.13
C VAL A 408 0.77 21.76 -19.49
N MET A 409 -0.25 22.16 -20.23
CA MET A 409 -0.08 22.63 -21.60
C MET A 409 0.62 23.99 -21.69
N SER A 410 0.63 24.82 -20.63
CA SER A 410 1.40 26.07 -20.60
C SER A 410 2.88 25.86 -20.26
N GLN A 411 3.25 24.70 -19.73
CA GLN A 411 4.62 24.40 -19.27
C GLN A 411 5.28 23.27 -20.06
N ALA A 412 4.51 22.52 -20.85
CA ALA A 412 5.00 21.45 -21.72
C ALA A 412 6.07 21.97 -22.70
N GLY A 413 7.11 21.18 -22.88
CA GLY A 413 8.25 21.50 -23.73
C GLY A 413 9.01 20.23 -24.09
N ASP A 414 9.78 20.30 -25.17
CA ASP A 414 10.67 19.22 -25.59
C ASP A 414 11.65 18.88 -24.46
N GLY A 415 11.85 17.59 -24.23
CA GLY A 415 12.80 17.10 -23.23
C GLY A 415 12.29 17.06 -21.78
N LYS A 416 11.06 17.52 -21.51
CA LYS A 416 10.50 17.65 -20.16
C LYS A 416 9.84 16.37 -19.63
N ILE A 417 9.83 16.25 -18.30
CA ILE A 417 9.12 15.23 -17.54
C ILE A 417 7.94 15.89 -16.79
N ILE A 418 6.73 15.40 -17.03
CA ILE A 418 5.49 15.89 -16.39
C ILE A 418 5.09 14.95 -15.26
N LEU A 419 4.92 15.49 -14.05
CA LEU A 419 4.33 14.80 -12.90
C LEU A 419 2.79 14.85 -12.97
N MET A 420 2.16 13.70 -12.78
CA MET A 420 0.71 13.54 -12.54
C MET A 420 0.49 12.36 -11.59
N HIS A 421 -0.73 12.20 -11.08
CA HIS A 421 -1.11 11.08 -10.20
C HIS A 421 -2.28 10.31 -10.83
N ASP A 422 -2.11 9.01 -11.10
CA ASP A 422 -3.13 8.18 -11.77
C ASP A 422 -4.12 7.53 -10.80
N ILE A 423 -4.25 8.07 -9.59
CA ILE A 423 -5.19 7.62 -8.55
C ILE A 423 -6.47 8.47 -8.50
N TYR A 424 -6.51 9.61 -9.21
CA TYR A 424 -7.66 10.50 -9.27
C TYR A 424 -8.39 10.43 -10.61
N GLN A 425 -9.72 10.35 -10.59
CA GLN A 425 -10.53 10.37 -11.81
C GLN A 425 -10.36 11.69 -12.59
N THR A 426 -10.22 12.81 -11.88
CA THR A 426 -9.99 14.13 -12.48
C THR A 426 -8.64 14.22 -13.20
N SER A 427 -7.60 13.59 -12.65
CA SER A 427 -6.29 13.47 -13.29
C SER A 427 -6.34 12.56 -14.52
N ALA A 428 -7.03 11.41 -14.44
CA ALA A 428 -7.20 10.53 -15.60
C ALA A 428 -7.96 11.22 -16.75
N ASP A 429 -9.01 11.98 -16.43
CA ASP A 429 -9.76 12.76 -17.42
C ASP A 429 -8.94 13.89 -18.04
N ALA A 430 -8.04 14.50 -17.26
CA ALA A 430 -7.10 15.51 -17.75
C ALA A 430 -6.00 14.89 -18.61
N ALA A 431 -5.48 13.73 -18.21
CA ALA A 431 -4.44 12.99 -18.92
C ALA A 431 -4.88 12.64 -20.34
N GLU A 432 -6.11 12.15 -20.53
CA GLU A 432 -6.65 11.87 -21.88
C GLU A 432 -6.60 13.11 -22.79
N GLU A 433 -6.99 14.27 -22.27
CA GLU A 433 -6.98 15.53 -23.03
C GLU A 433 -5.54 16.03 -23.28
N ILE A 434 -4.65 15.90 -22.31
CA ILE A 434 -3.22 16.25 -22.43
C ILE A 434 -2.55 15.39 -23.50
N ILE A 435 -2.70 14.06 -23.42
CA ILE A 435 -2.17 13.10 -24.40
C ILE A 435 -2.62 13.48 -25.81
N ARG A 436 -3.93 13.72 -25.99
CA ARG A 436 -4.51 14.15 -27.27
C ARG A 436 -3.95 15.47 -27.77
N ARG A 437 -3.70 16.45 -26.89
CA ARG A 437 -3.15 17.76 -27.26
C ARG A 437 -1.66 17.69 -27.61
N LEU A 438 -0.86 16.98 -26.82
CA LEU A 438 0.57 16.81 -27.07
C LEU A 438 0.82 16.07 -28.40
N LYS A 439 0.10 14.98 -28.66
CA LYS A 439 0.19 14.27 -29.95
C LYS A 439 -0.19 15.16 -31.14
N ARG A 440 -1.26 15.96 -31.04
CA ARG A 440 -1.62 16.95 -32.08
C ARG A 440 -0.57 18.04 -32.28
N GLN A 441 0.23 18.34 -31.26
CA GLN A 441 1.35 19.28 -31.36
C GLN A 441 2.63 18.62 -31.90
N GLY A 442 2.61 17.33 -32.25
CA GLY A 442 3.76 16.62 -32.80
C GLY A 442 4.78 16.20 -31.74
N TYR A 443 4.36 15.98 -30.49
CA TYR A 443 5.21 15.34 -29.49
C TYR A 443 5.14 13.81 -29.61
N GLN A 444 6.28 13.15 -29.50
CA GLN A 444 6.40 11.74 -29.17
C GLN A 444 6.27 11.59 -27.65
N LEU A 445 5.26 10.81 -27.22
CA LEU A 445 5.05 10.48 -25.81
C LEU A 445 5.89 9.24 -25.48
N VAL A 446 6.96 9.46 -24.73
CA VAL A 446 8.02 8.48 -24.49
C VAL A 446 8.09 8.10 -23.01
N THR A 447 8.66 6.93 -22.72
CA THR A 447 9.06 6.59 -21.35
C THR A 447 10.24 7.45 -20.89
N VAL A 448 10.51 7.51 -19.58
CA VAL A 448 11.67 8.25 -19.05
C VAL A 448 12.97 7.64 -19.56
N SER A 449 13.06 6.30 -19.64
CA SER A 449 14.24 5.64 -20.21
C SER A 449 14.46 5.96 -21.69
N GLN A 450 13.39 6.06 -22.49
CA GLN A 450 13.48 6.50 -23.88
C GLN A 450 13.91 7.97 -23.98
N LEU A 451 13.38 8.83 -23.11
CA LEU A 451 13.75 10.24 -23.05
C LEU A 451 15.25 10.40 -22.76
N GLU A 452 15.81 9.65 -21.81
CA GLU A 452 17.25 9.68 -21.52
C GLU A 452 18.11 9.18 -22.69
N LYS A 453 17.66 8.14 -23.40
CA LYS A 453 18.35 7.67 -24.62
C LYS A 453 18.38 8.77 -25.69
N VAL A 454 17.26 9.46 -25.90
CA VAL A 454 17.20 10.59 -26.85
C VAL A 454 18.11 11.74 -26.43
N LYS A 455 18.14 12.10 -25.13
CA LYS A 455 19.07 13.13 -24.63
C LYS A 455 20.52 12.78 -24.94
N LYS A 456 20.94 11.54 -24.66
CA LYS A 456 22.29 11.05 -24.98
C LYS A 456 22.60 11.06 -26.48
N GLN A 457 21.62 10.77 -27.34
CA GLN A 457 21.79 10.80 -28.79
C GLN A 457 21.95 12.23 -29.33
N ARG A 458 21.29 13.22 -28.72
CA ARG A 458 21.39 14.63 -29.11
C ARG A 458 22.68 15.30 -28.62
N GLU A 459 23.34 14.72 -27.61
CA GLU A 459 24.62 15.18 -27.07
C GLU A 459 25.83 14.66 -27.87
N GLN A 460 25.61 13.63 -28.71
CA GLN A 460 26.61 13.06 -29.64
C GLN A 460 26.54 13.76 -30.99
#